data_AF-A0A2K4K8X0-F1
#
_entry.id   AF-A0A2K4K8X0-F1
#
_cell.length_a   1.000
_cell.length_b   1.000
_cell.length_c   1.000
_cell.angle_alpha   90.00
_cell.angle_beta   90.00
_cell.angle_gamma   90.00
#
_symmetry.space_group_name_H-M   'P 1'
#
loop_
_entity.id
_entity.type
_entity.pdbx_description
1 polymer ?
#
loop_
_entity_poly.entity_id
_entity_poly.type
_entity_poly.pdbx_seq_one_letter_code
_entity_poly.pdbx_strand_id
1 'polypeptide(L)' 'MERFKDRLSRLEKCAAAVANSKETDAAKTEVAGQVAVYAAILLDLGATPRSNESEVLGPIDQFCVLVERTFPQAIGVAQ' A
#
# COMPACT_ATOMS: atom_id res chain seq x y z
N MET A 1 -10.97 -13.18 -4.05
CA MET A 1 -9.51 -13.39 -3.96
C MET A 1 -8.73 -12.39 -4.83
N GLU A 2 -9.12 -12.14 -6.09
CA GLU A 2 -8.47 -11.13 -6.97
C GLU A 2 -8.34 -9.73 -6.33
N ARG A 3 -9.41 -9.19 -5.72
CA ARG A 3 -9.40 -7.84 -5.11
C ARG A 3 -8.32 -7.60 -4.03
N PHE A 4 -7.86 -8.67 -3.37
CA PHE A 4 -6.80 -8.57 -2.35
C PHE A 4 -5.41 -8.65 -2.98
N LYS A 5 -5.27 -9.44 -4.05
CA LYS A 5 -4.03 -9.51 -4.84
C LYS A 5 -3.76 -8.18 -5.53
N ASP A 6 -4.79 -7.53 -6.08
CA ASP A 6 -4.65 -6.21 -6.70
C ASP A 6 -4.17 -5.14 -5.70
N ARG A 7 -4.73 -5.16 -4.48
CA ARG A 7 -4.33 -4.25 -3.40
C ARG A 7 -2.92 -4.54 -2.90
N LEU A 8 -2.54 -5.81 -2.79
CA LEU A 8 -1.18 -6.21 -2.42
C LEU A 8 -0.18 -5.67 -3.46
N SER A 9 -0.45 -5.87 -4.74
CA SER A 9 0.39 -5.34 -5.82
C SER A 9 0.48 -3.81 -5.80
N ARG A 10 -0.63 -3.12 -5.48
CA ARG A 10 -0.65 -1.66 -5.34
C ARG A 10 0.22 -1.19 -4.17
N LEU A 11 0.16 -1.87 -3.02
CA LEU A 11 1.02 -1.59 -1.87
C LEU A 11 2.50 -1.80 -2.19
N GLU A 12 2.85 -2.86 -2.91
CA GLU A 12 4.24 -3.13 -3.34
C GLU A 12 4.76 -2.02 -4.25
N LYS A 13 3.93 -1.53 -5.18
CA LYS A 13 4.28 -0.37 -6.02
C LYS A 13 4.46 0.91 -5.20
N CYS A 14 3.60 1.14 -4.21
CA CYS A 14 3.73 2.27 -3.29
C CYS A 14 5.04 2.20 -2.48
N ALA A 15 5.39 1.02 -1.96
CA ALA A 15 6.66 0.81 -1.26
C ALA A 15 7.86 1.10 -2.15
N ALA A 16 7.84 0.58 -3.39
CA ALA A 16 8.89 0.84 -4.37
C ALA A 16 9.00 2.33 -4.71
N ALA A 17 7.87 3.04 -4.80
CA ALA A 17 7.84 4.46 -5.06
C ALA A 17 8.53 5.27 -3.95
N VAL A 18 8.22 4.97 -2.69
CA VAL A 18 8.85 5.64 -1.55
C VAL A 18 10.33 5.24 -1.42
N ALA A 19 10.68 3.97 -1.63
CA ALA A 19 12.07 3.51 -1.57
C ALA A 19 12.98 4.26 -2.57
N ASN A 20 12.47 4.50 -3.78
CA ASN A 20 13.16 5.21 -4.85
C ASN A 20 13.02 6.75 -4.77
N SER A 21 12.27 7.27 -3.80
CA SER A 21 12.12 8.71 -3.60
C SER A 21 13.35 9.35 -2.96
N LYS A 22 13.37 10.70 -2.92
CA LYS A 22 14.38 11.50 -2.22
C LYS A 22 14.05 11.75 -0.74
N GLU A 23 13.07 11.03 -0.19
CA GLU A 23 12.71 11.12 1.23
C GLU A 23 13.85 10.63 2.13
N THR A 24 13.76 10.99 3.41
CA THR A 24 14.70 10.53 4.44
C THR A 24 14.61 9.02 4.67
N ASP A 25 15.70 8.42 5.16
CA ASP A 25 15.72 6.99 5.52
C ASP A 25 14.69 6.66 6.61
N ALA A 26 14.41 7.62 7.52
CA ALA A 26 13.37 7.49 8.53
C ALA A 26 11.98 7.36 7.91
N ALA A 27 11.63 8.25 6.96
CA ALA A 27 10.36 8.19 6.25
C ALA A 27 10.21 6.91 5.41
N LYS A 28 11.29 6.49 4.73
CA LYS A 28 11.31 5.22 3.98
C LYS A 28 11.08 4.02 4.89
N THR A 29 11.70 4.01 6.07
CA THR A 29 11.55 2.94 7.06
C THR A 29 10.12 2.89 7.62
N GLU A 30 9.54 4.05 7.92
CA GLU A 30 8.16 4.15 8.41
C GLU A 30 7.16 3.60 7.39
N VAL A 31 7.28 4.02 6.13
CA VAL A 31 6.42 3.54 5.03
C VAL A 31 6.62 2.03 4.82
N ALA A 32 7.85 1.53 4.84
CA ALA A 32 8.11 0.09 4.73
C ALA A 32 7.42 -0.70 5.86
N GLY A 33 7.44 -0.19 7.09
CA GLY A 33 6.72 -0.76 8.23
C GLY A 33 5.20 -0.77 8.02
N GLN A 34 4.63 0.35 7.57
CA GLN A 34 3.20 0.44 7.28
C GLN A 34 2.77 -0.51 6.15
N VAL A 35 3.55 -0.62 5.08
CA VAL A 35 3.29 -1.57 3.99
C VAL A 35 3.32 -3.01 4.47
N ALA A 36 4.29 -3.38 5.31
CA ALA A 36 4.37 -4.73 5.87
C ALA A 36 3.12 -5.08 6.70
N VAL A 37 2.63 -4.15 7.52
CA VAL A 37 1.40 -4.32 8.30
C VAL A 37 0.18 -4.49 7.39
N TYR A 38 0.02 -3.62 6.39
CA TYR A 38 -1.11 -3.70 5.46
C TYR A 38 -1.07 -4.96 4.59
N ALA A 39 0.10 -5.40 4.15
CA ALA A 39 0.27 -6.65 3.43
C ALA A 39 -0.17 -7.86 4.27
N ALA A 40 0.25 -7.92 5.54
CA ALA A 40 -0.17 -8.98 6.46
C ALA A 40 -1.70 -9.00 6.65
N ILE A 41 -2.32 -7.82 6.81
CA ILE A 41 -3.77 -7.68 6.93
C ILE A 41 -4.50 -8.17 5.67
N LEU A 42 -4.03 -7.81 4.47
CA LEU A 42 -4.64 -8.26 3.21
C LEU A 42 -4.54 -9.78 3.02
N LEU A 43 -3.42 -10.38 3.43
CA LEU A 43 -3.23 -11.83 3.39
C LEU A 43 -4.19 -12.54 4.36
N ASP A 44 -4.32 -12.02 5.59
CA ASP A 44 -5.25 -12.54 6.60
C ASP A 44 -6.72 -12.45 6.15
N LEU A 45 -7.15 -11.30 5.62
CA LEU A 45 -8.50 -11.10 5.08
C LEU A 45 -8.77 -11.96 3.83
N GLY A 46 -7.75 -12.18 3.00
CA GLY A 46 -7.83 -13.06 1.84
C GLY A 46 -8.03 -14.54 2.22
N ALA A 47 -7.52 -14.95 3.37
CA ALA A 47 -7.69 -16.30 3.93
C ALA A 47 -8.99 -16.44 4.72
N THR A 48 -9.40 -15.40 5.45
CA THR A 48 -10.61 -15.42 6.29
C THR A 48 -11.44 -14.14 6.07
N PRO A 49 -12.56 -14.23 5.33
CA PRO A 49 -13.46 -13.10 5.15
C PRO A 49 -14.03 -12.62 6.49
N ARG A 50 -14.05 -11.30 6.71
CA ARG A 50 -14.61 -10.67 7.93
C ARG A 50 -15.69 -9.66 7.56
N SER A 51 -16.65 -9.48 8.46
CA SER A 51 -17.77 -8.53 8.28
C SER A 51 -17.33 -7.06 8.26
N ASN A 52 -16.20 -6.73 8.86
CA ASN A 52 -15.64 -5.36 8.92
C ASN A 52 -14.57 -5.09 7.86
N GLU A 53 -14.52 -5.89 6.79
CA GLU A 53 -13.48 -5.79 5.76
C GLU A 53 -13.35 -4.36 5.18
N SER A 54 -14.47 -3.69 4.90
CA SER A 54 -14.47 -2.33 4.35
C SER A 54 -13.82 -1.29 5.26
N GLU A 55 -13.96 -1.44 6.58
CA GLU A 55 -13.35 -0.54 7.57
C GLU A 55 -11.82 -0.71 7.60
N VAL A 56 -11.34 -1.91 7.28
CA VAL A 56 -9.92 -2.24 7.25
C VAL A 56 -9.29 -1.88 5.90
N LEU A 57 -10.02 -2.10 4.79
CA LEU A 57 -9.53 -1.81 3.44
C LEU A 57 -9.47 -0.30 3.14
N GLY A 58 -10.37 0.50 3.71
CA GLY A 58 -10.42 1.95 3.49
C GLY A 58 -9.09 2.67 3.78
N PRO A 59 -8.48 2.48 4.97
CA PRO A 59 -7.18 3.03 5.29
C PRO A 59 -6.05 2.59 4.34
N ILE A 60 -6.07 1.33 3.89
CA ILE A 60 -5.06 0.80 2.96
C ILE A 60 -5.16 1.50 1.61
N ASP A 61 -6.39 1.66 1.11
CA ASP A 61 -6.64 2.35 -0.16
C ASP A 61 -6.26 3.84 -0.07
N GLN A 62 -6.55 4.50 1.06
CA GLN A 62 -6.16 5.90 1.30
C GLN A 62 -4.64 6.09 1.36
N PHE A 63 -3.92 5.19 2.04
CA PHE A 63 -2.47 5.19 2.07
C PHE A 63 -1.90 5.11 0.64
N CYS A 64 -2.39 4.17 -0.17
CA CYS A 64 -1.94 4.02 -1.56
C CYS A 64 -2.22 5.27 -2.39
N VAL A 65 -3.42 5.88 -2.26
CA VAL A 65 -3.76 7.14 -2.94
C VAL A 65 -2.82 8.27 -2.53
N LEU A 66 -2.46 8.38 -1.25
CA LEU A 66 -1.54 9.40 -0.75
C LEU A 66 -0.15 9.23 -1.37
N VAL A 67 0.40 8.01 -1.34
CA VAL A 67 1.70 7.70 -1.92
C VAL A 67 1.72 7.96 -3.43
N GLU A 68 0.68 7.53 -4.16
CA GLU A 68 0.54 7.78 -5.60
C GLU A 68 0.51 9.25 -5.97
N ARG A 69 -0.20 10.06 -5.17
CA ARG A 69 -0.25 11.52 -5.37
C ARG A 69 1.08 12.20 -5.04
N THR A 70 1.81 11.66 -4.07
CA THR A 70 3.08 12.23 -3.61
C THR A 70 4.23 11.84 -4.54
N PHE A 71 4.20 10.61 -5.08
CA PHE A 71 5.25 10.02 -5.91
C PHE A 71 4.73 9.47 -7.25
N PRO A 72 4.10 10.30 -8.11
CA PRO A 72 3.47 9.84 -9.36
C PRO A 72 4.48 9.24 -10.35
N GLN A 73 5.71 9.76 -10.32
CA GLN A 73 6.84 9.39 -11.20
C GLN A 73 7.23 7.91 -11.09
N ALA A 74 7.00 7.29 -9.93
CA ALA A 74 7.49 5.95 -9.62
C ALA A 74 6.45 4.84 -9.81
N ILE A 75 5.19 5.20 -10.06
CA ILE A 75 4.07 4.24 -10.19
C ILE A 75 3.60 4.09 -11.65
N GLY A 76 4.24 4.80 -12.59
CA GLY A 76 3.91 4.72 -14.02
C GLY A 76 2.63 5.44 -14.40
N VAL A 77 2.17 6.39 -13.57
CA VAL A 77 1.10 7.32 -13.94
C VAL A 77 1.78 8.48 -14.66
N ALA A 78 1.96 8.34 -15.97
CA ALA A 78 2.25 9.49 -16.82
C ALA A 78 1.09 10.49 -16.66
N GLN A 79 1.42 11.75 -16.37
CA GLN A 79 0.44 12.84 -16.32
C GLN A 79 -0.20 13.07 -17.69
#